data_AF-A0A2W5KD11-F1
#
_entry.id   AF-A0A2W5KD11-F1
#
_cell.length_a   1.000
_cell.length_b   1.000
_cell.length_c   1.000
_cell.angle_alpha   90.00
_cell.angle_beta   90.00
_cell.angle_gamma   90.00
#
_symmetry.space_group_name_H-M   'P 1'
#
loop_
_entity.id
_entity.type
_entity.pdbx_description
1 polymer ?
#
loop_
_entity_poly.entity_id
_entity_poly.type
_entity_poly.pdbx_seq_one_letter_code
_entity_poly.pdbx_strand_id
1 'polypeptide(L)'
;MRTIVGIRSRTSRLACVPAESLTPTIWFASWRQLAGVLSDENRTLLRLIRDKQPRTLQELAELSGRAASNLSRTLRNLEQHNLVRLHRSPETRAVRPEALATEFLVVLD
;
A
#
# COMPACT_ATOMS: atom_id res chain seq x y z
N MET A 1 7.83 -6.76 5.14
CA MET A 1 7.97 -7.54 3.88
C MET A 1 8.21 -6.59 2.71
N ARG A 2 8.96 -7.06 1.70
CA ARG A 2 9.28 -6.34 0.46
C ARG A 2 8.27 -6.70 -0.63
N THR A 3 7.71 -5.71 -1.31
CA THR A 3 6.71 -5.90 -2.39
C THR A 3 7.26 -5.38 -3.71
N ILE A 4 7.14 -6.19 -4.76
CA ILE A 4 7.58 -5.82 -6.11
C ILE A 4 6.40 -5.20 -6.86
N VAL A 5 6.62 -4.03 -7.42
CA VAL A 5 5.61 -3.20 -8.06
C VAL A 5 6.02 -2.92 -9.49
N GLY A 6 5.11 -3.16 -10.44
CA GLY A 6 5.34 -2.92 -11.88
C GLY A 6 4.29 -1.99 -12.48
N ILE A 7 4.63 -1.35 -13.59
CA ILE A 7 3.70 -0.54 -14.41
C ILE A 7 3.44 -1.30 -15.71
N ARG A 8 2.16 -1.51 -16.07
CA ARG A 8 1.81 -2.14 -17.34
C ARG A 8 1.87 -1.13 -18.48
N SER A 9 2.80 -1.30 -19.41
CA SER A 9 2.72 -0.71 -20.75
C SER A 9 1.66 -1.47 -21.56
N ARG A 10 0.82 -0.76 -22.34
CA ARG A 10 -0.24 -1.37 -23.17
C ARG A 10 0.28 -2.36 -24.24
N THR A 11 1.59 -2.37 -24.45
CA THR A 11 2.33 -3.29 -25.33
C THR A 11 3.04 -4.32 -24.47
N SER A 12 2.32 -5.31 -23.94
CA SER A 12 2.93 -6.58 -23.56
C SER A 12 1.82 -7.60 -23.36
N ARG A 13 1.32 -8.11 -24.49
CA ARG A 13 0.53 -9.35 -24.48
C ARG A 13 1.40 -10.58 -24.64
N LEU A 14 2.66 -10.43 -25.04
CA LEU A 14 3.58 -11.53 -25.30
C LEU A 14 5.01 -11.01 -25.14
N ALA A 15 5.59 -11.15 -23.95
CA ALA A 15 7.04 -11.13 -23.81
C ALA A 15 7.41 -12.31 -22.91
N CYS A 16 7.95 -13.34 -23.56
CA CYS A 16 8.61 -14.47 -22.94
C CYS A 16 9.62 -13.94 -21.91
N VAL A 17 9.45 -14.28 -20.64
CA VAL A 17 10.39 -13.88 -19.58
C VAL A 17 11.51 -14.92 -19.56
N PRO A 18 12.77 -14.61 -19.88
CA PRO A 18 13.88 -15.49 -19.55
C PRO A 18 14.01 -15.53 -18.03
N ALA A 19 14.27 -16.72 -17.50
CA ALA A 19 14.33 -17.03 -16.08
C ALA A 19 15.27 -16.09 -15.29
N GLU A 20 14.73 -15.51 -14.20
CA GLU A 20 15.38 -15.15 -12.90
C GLU A 20 14.96 -13.80 -12.27
N SER A 21 14.26 -12.88 -12.96
CA SER A 21 14.16 -11.49 -12.48
C SER A 21 12.75 -11.04 -12.07
N LEU A 22 12.54 -10.85 -10.76
CA LEU A 22 11.61 -9.89 -10.12
C LEU A 22 10.19 -9.76 -10.73
N THR A 23 9.36 -10.80 -10.61
CA THR A 23 7.95 -10.73 -11.01
C THR A 23 7.16 -9.75 -10.14
N PRO A 24 6.56 -8.68 -10.69
CA PRO A 24 5.79 -7.72 -9.90
C PRO A 24 4.49 -8.33 -9.38
N THR A 25 4.28 -8.20 -8.08
CA THR A 25 3.09 -8.69 -7.36
C THR A 25 1.91 -7.73 -7.53
N ILE A 26 2.18 -6.43 -7.72
CA ILE A 26 1.18 -5.39 -7.92
C ILE A 26 1.46 -4.69 -9.25
N TRP A 27 0.42 -4.54 -10.07
CA TRP A 27 0.46 -3.84 -11.34
C TRP A 27 -0.30 -2.52 -11.27
N PHE A 28 0.36 -1.43 -11.66
CA PHE A 28 -0.25 -0.12 -11.82
C PHE A 28 -0.47 0.20 -13.30
N ALA A 29 -1.53 0.96 -13.60
CA ALA A 29 -1.87 1.34 -14.97
C ALA A 29 -1.01 2.50 -15.51
N SER A 30 -0.35 3.25 -14.62
CA SER A 30 0.54 4.36 -14.98
C SER A 30 1.46 4.76 -13.84
N TRP A 31 2.54 5.48 -14.17
CA TRP A 31 3.42 6.11 -13.17
C TRP A 31 2.65 7.05 -12.24
N ARG A 32 1.70 7.82 -12.77
CA ARG A 32 0.89 8.74 -11.96
C ARG A 32 0.07 8.00 -10.90
N GLN A 33 -0.49 6.84 -11.25
CA GLN A 33 -1.21 6.01 -10.29
C GLN A 33 -0.25 5.44 -9.23
N LEU A 34 0.92 4.94 -9.65
CA LEU A 34 1.96 4.46 -8.74
C LEU A 34 2.36 5.53 -7.73
N ALA A 35 2.73 6.72 -8.21
CA ALA A 35 3.18 7.83 -7.38
C ALA A 35 2.10 8.34 -6.41
N GLY A 36 0.82 8.25 -6.80
CA GLY A 36 -0.30 8.59 -5.90
C GLY A 36 -0.45 7.58 -4.76
N VAL A 37 -0.30 6.28 -5.03
CA VAL A 37 -0.45 5.22 -4.03
C VAL A 37 0.80 5.13 -3.14
N LEU A 38 1.99 5.16 -3.73
CA LEU A 38 3.29 5.12 -3.05
C LEU A 38 3.90 6.52 -2.88
N SER A 39 3.07 7.53 -2.59
CA SER A 39 3.57 8.87 -2.25
C SER A 39 4.46 8.84 -1.00
N ASP A 40 5.30 9.85 -0.79
CA ASP A 40 6.15 9.91 0.41
C ASP A 40 5.32 9.95 1.70
N GLU A 41 4.18 10.63 1.69
CA GLU A 41 3.23 10.63 2.82
C GLU A 41 2.70 9.22 3.10
N ASN A 42 2.29 8.47 2.08
CA ASN A 42 1.74 7.14 2.25
C ASN A 42 2.82 6.14 2.66
N ARG A 43 4.04 6.25 2.12
CA ARG A 43 5.18 5.43 2.54
C ARG A 43 5.56 5.69 4.00
N THR A 44 5.53 6.95 4.44
CA THR A 44 5.74 7.32 5.84
C THR A 44 4.63 6.76 6.73
N LEU A 45 3.36 6.87 6.29
CA LEU A 45 2.21 6.29 6.99
C LEU A 45 2.35 4.76 7.16
N LEU A 46 2.76 4.05 6.10
CA LEU A 46 2.95 2.60 6.14
C LEU A 46 4.05 2.19 7.15
N ARG A 47 5.15 2.94 7.20
CA ARG A 47 6.21 2.74 8.20
C ARG A 47 5.67 3.01 9.61
N LEU A 48 4.94 4.10 9.81
CA LEU A 48 4.34 4.44 11.09
C LEU A 48 3.40 3.33 11.59
N ILE A 49 2.54 2.80 10.71
CA ILE A 49 1.64 1.68 11.05
C ILE A 49 2.42 0.44 11.45
N ARG A 50 3.50 0.10 10.72
CA ARG A 50 4.35 -1.04 11.05
C ARG A 50 5.07 -0.86 12.39
N ASP A 51 5.62 0.33 12.63
CA ASP A 51 6.50 0.59 13.76
C ASP A 51 5.71 0.82 15.06
N LYS A 52 4.51 1.42 14.98
CA LYS A 52 3.65 1.71 16.14
C LYS A 52 2.51 0.72 16.35
N GLN A 53 2.14 -0.06 15.33
CA GLN A 53 1.06 -1.05 15.39
C GLN A 53 -0.21 -0.53 16.10
N PRO A 54 -0.79 0.59 15.61
CA PRO A 54 -1.95 1.20 16.25
C PRO A 54 -3.11 0.21 16.30
N ARG A 55 -3.83 0.20 17.42
CA ARG A 55 -4.99 -0.67 17.65
C ARG A 55 -6.25 -0.13 17.00
N THR A 56 -6.30 1.18 16.74
CA THR A 56 -7.46 1.83 16.11
C THR A 56 -7.05 2.88 15.07
N LEU A 57 -7.98 3.21 14.18
CA LEU A 57 -7.81 4.26 13.19
C LEU A 57 -7.71 5.66 13.84
N GLN A 58 -8.34 5.84 15.01
CA GLN A 58 -8.26 7.10 15.76
C GLN A 58 -6.88 7.29 16.39
N GLU A 59 -6.31 6.24 16.97
CA GLU A 59 -4.93 6.26 17.46
C GLU A 59 -3.93 6.55 16.33
N LEU A 60 -4.13 5.95 15.14
CA LEU A 60 -3.31 6.28 13.98
C LEU A 60 -3.47 7.75 13.54
N ALA A 61 -4.66 8.32 13.66
CA ALA A 61 -4.92 9.73 13.36
C ALA A 61 -4.13 10.65 14.29
N GLU A 62 -4.11 10.34 15.59
CA GLU A 62 -3.34 11.08 16.60
C GLU A 62 -1.83 10.96 16.34
N LEU A 63 -1.33 9.74 16.08
CA LEU A 63 0.09 9.49 15.81
C LEU A 63 0.58 10.14 14.51
N SER A 64 -0.25 10.19 13.48
CA SER A 64 0.10 10.76 12.18
C SER A 64 -0.20 12.26 12.08
N GLY A 65 -0.96 12.84 13.01
CA GLY A 65 -1.46 14.21 12.94
C GLY A 65 -2.45 14.46 11.80
N ARG A 66 -3.02 13.40 11.20
CA ARG A 66 -3.92 13.49 10.04
C ARG A 66 -5.36 13.20 10.45
N ALA A 67 -6.32 13.83 9.77
CA ALA A 67 -7.74 13.55 10.00
C ALA A 67 -8.09 12.08 9.70
N ALA A 68 -8.85 11.45 10.59
CA ALA A 68 -9.31 10.05 10.45
C ALA A 68 -10.08 9.79 9.14
N SER A 69 -10.85 10.77 8.66
CA SER A 69 -11.58 10.67 7.38
C SER A 69 -10.65 10.63 6.16
N ASN A 70 -9.50 11.30 6.22
CA ASN A 70 -8.47 11.22 5.18
C ASN A 70 -7.79 9.86 5.22
N LEU A 71 -7.40 9.42 6.43
CA LEU A 71 -6.75 8.13 6.63
C LEU A 71 -7.64 6.97 6.18
N SER A 72 -8.94 7.00 6.46
CA SER A 72 -9.86 5.95 6.00
C SER A 72 -9.90 5.80 4.48
N ARG A 73 -9.87 6.92 3.74
CA ARG A 73 -9.84 6.90 2.27
C ARG A 73 -8.52 6.35 1.74
N THR A 74 -7.41 6.84 2.29
CA THR A 74 -6.06 6.38 1.94
C THR A 74 -5.88 4.89 2.24
N LEU A 75 -6.25 4.44 3.44
CA LEU A 75 -6.10 3.05 3.87
C LEU A 75 -6.96 2.10 3.03
N ARG A 76 -8.17 2.51 2.62
CA ARG A 76 -8.99 1.72 1.71
C ARG A 76 -8.35 1.59 0.33
N ASN A 77 -7.75 2.66 -0.18
CA ASN A 77 -7.01 2.59 -1.44
C ASN A 77 -5.78 1.67 -1.33
N LEU A 78 -5.01 1.79 -0.25
CA LEU A 78 -3.87 0.91 0.02
C LEU A 78 -4.29 -0.57 0.20
N GLU A 79 -5.44 -0.82 0.82
CA GLU A 79 -6.03 -2.15 0.98
C GLU A 79 -6.40 -2.78 -0.37
N GLN A 80 -6.97 -2.01 -1.31
CA GLN A 80 -7.26 -2.49 -2.67
C GLN A 80 -6.01 -2.97 -3.42
N HIS A 81 -4.85 -2.41 -3.09
CA HIS A 81 -3.56 -2.80 -3.66
C HIS A 81 -2.84 -3.87 -2.82
N ASN A 82 -3.49 -4.45 -1.79
CA ASN A 82 -2.90 -5.42 -0.86
C ASN A 82 -1.65 -4.89 -0.13
N LEU A 83 -1.55 -3.57 0.06
CA LEU A 83 -0.45 -2.93 0.79
C LEU A 83 -0.72 -2.86 2.29
N VAL A 84 -2.00 -2.83 2.66
CA VAL A 84 -2.52 -2.76 4.01
C VAL A 84 -3.64 -3.77 4.15
N ARG A 85 -3.81 -4.34 5.34
CA ARG A 85 -5.00 -5.09 5.74
C ARG A 85 -5.74 -4.31 6.82
N LEU A 86 -7.05 -4.11 6.66
CA LEU A 86 -7.88 -3.49 7.68
C LEU A 86 -8.69 -4.55 8.42
N HIS A 87 -8.36 -4.75 9.69
CA HIS A 87 -9.12 -5.63 10.57
C HIS A 87 -10.26 -4.84 11.18
N ARG A 88 -11.50 -5.27 10.94
CA ARG A 88 -12.69 -4.60 11.45
C ARG A 88 -13.27 -5.45 12.58
N SER A 89 -13.34 -4.87 13.76
CA SER A 89 -13.96 -5.53 14.91
C SER A 89 -15.48 -5.33 14.87
N PRO A 90 -16.29 -6.41 14.82
CA PRO A 90 -17.75 -6.30 14.75
C PRO A 90 -18.36 -5.72 16.03
N GLU A 91 -17.71 -5.89 17.18
CA GLU A 91 -18.20 -5.48 18.50
C GLU A 91 -18.01 -3.97 18.75
N THR A 92 -16.83 -3.43 18.43
CA THR A 92 -16.46 -2.04 18.76
C THR A 92 -16.54 -1.09 17.56
N ARG A 93 -16.85 -1.61 16.36
CA ARG A 93 -16.71 -0.92 15.06
C ARG A 93 -15.32 -0.31 14.82
N ALA A 94 -14.32 -0.69 15.63
CA ALA A 94 -12.97 -0.21 15.48
C ALA A 94 -12.32 -0.84 14.25
N VAL A 95 -11.47 -0.05 13.59
CA VAL A 95 -10.68 -0.50 12.45
C VAL A 95 -9.21 -0.48 12.88
N ARG A 96 -8.58 -1.65 12.89
CA ARG A 96 -7.15 -1.81 13.15
C ARG A 96 -6.40 -1.98 11.82
N PRO A 97 -5.57 -1.00 11.42
CA PRO A 97 -4.77 -1.12 10.21
C PRO A 97 -3.49 -1.93 10.47
N GLU A 98 -3.14 -2.79 9.51
CA GLU A 98 -1.89 -3.55 9.51
C GLU A 98 -1.16 -3.32 8.17
N ALA A 99 0.08 -2.84 8.23
CA ALA A 99 0.90 -2.64 7.04
C ALA A 99 1.54 -3.97 6.60
N LEU A 100 1.16 -4.46 5.41
CA LEU A 100 1.71 -5.69 4.84
C LEU A 100 3.05 -5.43 4.14
N ALA A 101 3.16 -4.25 3.52
CA ALA A 101 4.32 -3.84 2.73
C ALA A 101 4.87 -2.50 3.20
N THR A 102 6.18 -2.43 3.35
CA THR A 102 6.89 -1.20 3.76
C THR A 102 8.12 -0.89 2.91
N GLU A 103 8.50 -1.85 2.06
CA GLU A 103 9.62 -1.74 1.14
C GLU A 103 9.13 -2.11 -0.26
N PHE A 104 9.51 -1.30 -1.24
CA PHE A 104 8.99 -1.39 -2.59
C PHE A 104 10.14 -1.43 -3.58
N LEU A 105 10.08 -2.38 -4.50
CA LEU A 105 10.94 -2.39 -5.68
C LEU A 105 10.09 -2.06 -6.89
N VAL A 106 10.43 -0.99 -7.59
CA VAL A 106 9.75 -0.60 -8.83
C VAL A 106 10.54 -1.12 -10.01
N VAL A 107 9.91 -1.95 -10.83
CA VAL A 107 10.49 -2.45 -12.10
C VAL A 107 9.84 -1.66 -13.24
N LEU A 108 10.68 -1.07 -14.08
CA LEU A 108 10.30 -0.36 -15.30
C LEU A 108 10.83 -1.18 -16.48
N ASP A 109 10.01 -1.27 -17.53
CA ASP A 109 10.40 -1.77 -18.85
C ASP A 109 10.97 -0.62 -19.69
#